data_AF-W2SSM3-F1
#
_entry.id   AF-W2SSM3-F1
#
_cell.length_a   1.000
_cell.length_b   1.000
_cell.length_c   1.000
_cell.angle_alpha   90.00
_cell.angle_beta   90.00
_cell.angle_gamma   90.00
#
_symmetry.space_group_name_H-M   'P 1'
#
loop_
_entity.id
_entity.type
_entity.pdbx_description
1 polymer ?
#
loop_
_entity_poly.entity_id
_entity_poly.type
_entity_poly.pdbx_seq_one_letter_code
_entity_poly.pdbx_strand_id
1 'polypeptide(L)'
;MWIPLVLCWISLLIVTVVNAFDARAAQMRVRLAGLANVVDMSASIVADYAKAVDAGKLSVDEAQRQAIARVDAQRYGTSGYVSIVRDDKVLIDNPLSPKLNGKDMSQFRDAKGNLLYQEIVAAGNLGSGSGVLHYWWPKPGESRPSEKVSFVKGFAPWHWNFIAGEYMDDIQAQFYATLVRSAALLAVLGGIASFVAMRVGRNVYRSIGGEPSAAAAIVAQIAQGHLATDIVLAPGDRSSLLFSLREMRDQLAGAVRHILVSTETIAGASKEIATGNLDLSSRTQQQAASLEQTTASMEELTETVRRNADSAQSASALAAGASDIAMRGGRAVGNMAGKMEDISNSSHKMGEFIGVIEGI
;
A
#
# COMPACT_ATOMS: atom_id res chain seq x y z
N MET A 1 5.39 6.48 8.03
CA MET A 1 6.02 7.11 6.86
C MET A 1 7.46 7.58 7.13
N TRP A 2 7.80 8.09 8.31
CA TRP A 2 9.14 8.66 8.59
C TRP A 2 10.19 7.69 9.14
N ILE A 3 9.78 6.53 9.68
CA ILE A 3 10.70 5.54 10.28
C ILE A 3 11.83 5.11 9.33
N PRO A 4 11.58 4.78 8.05
CA PRO A 4 12.66 4.42 7.12
C PRO A 4 13.66 5.56 6.89
N LEU A 5 13.19 6.81 6.89
CA LEU A 5 14.05 7.98 6.73
C LEU A 5 14.97 8.16 7.94
N VAL A 6 14.41 8.05 9.16
CA VAL A 6 15.19 8.15 10.40
C VAL A 6 16.25 7.05 10.45
N LEU A 7 15.88 5.82 10.12
CA LEU A 7 16.84 4.70 10.04
C LEU A 7 17.94 4.96 9.02
N CYS A 8 17.62 5.52 7.86
CA CYS A 8 18.61 5.89 6.85
C CYS A 8 19.63 6.92 7.38
N TRP A 9 19.16 7.97 8.05
CA TRP A 9 20.03 8.98 8.66
C TRP A 9 20.95 8.40 9.74
N ILE A 10 20.42 7.54 10.61
CA ILE A 10 21.20 6.87 11.66
C ILE A 10 22.27 5.98 11.02
N SER A 11 21.91 5.16 10.03
CA SER A 11 22.87 4.30 9.34
C SER A 11 23.98 5.09 8.66
N LEU A 12 23.63 6.18 7.96
CA LEU A 12 24.62 7.06 7.32
C LEU A 12 25.56 7.70 8.35
N LEU A 13 25.03 8.13 9.49
CA LEU A 13 25.82 8.72 10.57
C LEU A 13 26.78 7.71 11.18
N ILE A 14 26.30 6.50 11.49
CA ILE A 14 27.13 5.42 12.04
C ILE A 14 28.28 5.10 11.08
N VAL A 15 27.99 4.87 9.80
CA VAL A 15 29.02 4.56 8.80
C VAL A 15 30.03 5.69 8.67
N THR A 16 29.58 6.95 8.69
CA THR A 16 30.45 8.12 8.60
C THR A 16 31.42 8.21 9.78
N VAL A 17 30.91 8.02 11.00
CA VAL A 17 31.71 8.08 12.22
C VAL A 17 32.71 6.92 12.26
N VAL A 18 32.24 5.69 12.03
CA VAL A 18 33.10 4.49 12.04
C VAL A 18 34.23 4.62 11.02
N ASN A 19 33.94 5.00 9.78
CA ASN A 19 34.96 5.18 8.75
C ASN A 19 36.01 6.23 9.12
N ALA A 20 35.61 7.34 9.76
CA ALA A 20 36.55 8.37 10.19
C ALA A 20 37.51 7.85 11.27
N PHE A 21 36.99 7.10 12.25
CA PHE A 21 37.81 6.48 13.30
C PHE A 21 38.73 5.39 12.76
N ASP A 22 38.24 4.55 11.84
CA ASP A 22 39.04 3.50 11.21
C ASP A 22 40.17 4.10 10.36
N ALA A 23 39.90 5.16 9.61
CA ALA A 23 40.93 5.87 8.84
C ALA A 23 42.02 6.44 9.75
N ARG A 24 41.65 7.08 10.86
CA ARG A 24 42.61 7.59 11.85
C ARG A 24 43.43 6.46 12.49
N ALA A 25 42.78 5.36 12.86
CA ALA A 25 43.45 4.21 13.46
C ALA A 25 44.43 3.54 12.48
N ALA A 26 44.06 3.45 11.20
CA ALA A 26 44.94 2.93 10.15
C ALA A 26 46.19 3.81 9.96
N GLN A 27 46.02 5.14 9.90
CA GLN A 27 47.14 6.09 9.81
C GLN A 27 48.09 5.98 11.01
N MET A 28 47.53 5.89 12.23
CA MET A 28 48.33 5.70 13.44
C MET A 28 49.11 4.39 13.41
N ARG A 29 48.51 3.29 12.96
CA ARG A 29 49.18 1.98 12.87
C ARG A 29 50.36 2.03 11.91
N VAL A 30 50.19 2.64 10.73
CA VAL A 30 51.27 2.82 9.75
C VAL A 30 52.40 3.68 10.33
N ARG A 31 52.05 4.78 11.00
CA ARG A 31 53.05 5.65 11.63
C ARG A 31 53.85 4.94 12.71
N LEU A 32 53.18 4.24 13.62
CA LEU A 32 53.84 3.49 14.69
C LEU A 32 54.75 2.38 14.14
N ALA A 33 54.32 1.67 13.10
CA ALA A 33 55.18 0.68 12.43
C ALA A 33 56.42 1.31 11.79
N GLY A 34 56.27 2.50 11.17
CA GLY A 34 57.41 3.26 10.64
C GLY A 34 58.40 3.67 11.73
N LEU A 35 57.91 4.20 12.85
CA LEU A 35 58.76 4.56 14.00
C LEU A 35 59.44 3.36 14.64
N ALA A 36 58.74 2.22 14.75
CA ALA A 36 59.31 0.96 15.23
C ALA A 36 60.50 0.52 14.36
N ASN A 37 60.35 0.56 13.03
CA ASN A 37 61.44 0.22 12.11
C ASN A 37 62.65 1.15 12.28
N VAL A 38 62.44 2.45 12.50
CA VAL A 38 63.53 3.42 12.73
C VAL A 38 64.32 3.08 13.99
N VAL A 39 63.65 2.82 15.12
CA VAL A 39 64.36 2.47 16.36
C VAL A 39 64.98 1.08 16.30
N ASP A 40 64.37 0.12 15.60
CA ASP A 40 64.97 -1.21 15.40
C ASP A 40 66.24 -1.12 14.52
N MET A 41 66.26 -0.26 13.50
CA MET A 41 67.47 0.03 12.72
C MET A 41 68.56 0.69 13.58
N SER A 42 68.20 1.65 14.42
CA SER A 42 69.13 2.27 15.38
C SER A 42 69.71 1.23 16.34
N ALA A 43 68.85 0.43 16.96
CA ALA A 43 69.26 -0.63 17.87
C ALA A 43 70.16 -1.67 17.17
N SER A 44 69.89 -1.99 15.90
CA SER A 44 70.71 -2.92 15.11
C SER A 44 72.13 -2.37 14.85
N ILE A 45 72.26 -1.08 14.53
CA ILE A 45 73.57 -0.42 14.38
C ILE A 45 74.34 -0.47 15.69
N VAL A 46 73.67 -0.14 16.81
CA VAL A 46 74.30 -0.17 18.14
C VAL A 46 74.66 -1.59 18.57
N ALA A 47 73.86 -2.59 18.21
CA ALA A 47 74.14 -3.99 18.49
C ALA A 47 75.42 -4.49 17.80
N ASP A 48 75.75 -3.98 16.62
CA ASP A 48 77.02 -4.32 15.94
C ASP A 48 78.23 -3.77 16.72
N TYR A 49 78.12 -2.55 17.24
CA TYR A 49 79.15 -1.99 18.13
C TYR A 49 79.29 -2.77 19.43
N ALA A 50 78.18 -3.20 20.05
CA ALA A 50 78.23 -4.06 21.23
C ALA A 50 78.95 -5.39 20.94
N LYS A 51 78.69 -6.03 19.79
CA LYS A 51 79.41 -7.24 19.36
C LYS A 51 80.91 -6.98 19.15
N ALA A 52 81.29 -5.80 18.66
CA ALA A 52 82.70 -5.44 18.50
C ALA A 52 83.41 -5.29 19.85
N VAL A 53 82.70 -4.80 20.88
CA VAL A 53 83.19 -4.77 22.27
C VAL A 53 83.36 -6.18 22.82
N ASP A 54 82.36 -7.05 22.67
CA ASP A 54 82.43 -8.44 23.15
C ASP A 54 83.57 -9.22 22.48
N ALA A 55 83.90 -8.87 21.22
CA ALA A 55 85.03 -9.42 20.48
C ALA A 55 86.39 -8.78 20.82
N GLY A 56 86.44 -7.82 21.75
CA GLY A 56 87.66 -7.11 22.16
C GLY A 56 88.24 -6.17 21.10
N LYS A 57 87.47 -5.82 20.05
CA LYS A 57 87.93 -4.94 18.95
C LYS A 57 87.85 -3.45 19.29
N LEU A 58 86.96 -3.08 20.22
CA LEU A 58 86.74 -1.71 20.68
C LEU A 58 86.58 -1.71 22.20
N SER A 59 86.97 -0.61 22.86
CA SER A 59 86.56 -0.36 24.24
C SER A 59 85.08 0.05 24.28
N VAL A 60 84.42 -0.13 25.43
CA VAL A 60 83.01 0.28 25.63
C VAL A 60 82.84 1.77 25.31
N ASP A 61 83.71 2.63 25.84
CA ASP A 61 83.63 4.09 25.63
C ASP A 61 83.80 4.49 24.16
N GLU A 62 84.68 3.80 23.44
CA GLU A 62 84.89 4.06 22.01
C GLU A 62 83.69 3.59 21.18
N ALA A 63 83.20 2.38 21.46
CA ALA A 63 82.03 1.83 20.78
C ALA A 63 80.77 2.69 21.04
N GLN A 64 80.55 3.13 22.28
CA GLN A 64 79.42 3.99 22.62
C GLN A 64 79.50 5.36 21.94
N ARG A 65 80.68 6.02 21.93
CA ARG A 65 80.86 7.28 21.20
C ARG A 65 80.59 7.15 19.71
N GLN A 66 81.12 6.10 19.07
CA GLN A 66 80.90 5.87 17.65
C GLN A 66 79.43 5.54 17.36
N ALA A 67 78.80 4.70 18.18
CA ALA A 67 77.38 4.37 18.06
C ALA A 67 76.48 5.61 18.19
N ILE A 68 76.72 6.46 19.19
CA ILE A 68 76.00 7.73 19.37
C ILE A 68 76.15 8.60 18.13
N ALA A 69 77.36 8.79 17.61
CA ALA A 69 77.58 9.60 16.41
C ALA A 69 76.84 9.05 15.17
N ARG A 70 76.69 7.72 15.04
CA ARG A 70 75.92 7.11 13.96
C ARG A 70 74.42 7.31 14.12
N VAL A 71 73.90 7.24 15.33
CA VAL A 71 72.47 7.45 15.62
C VAL A 71 72.12 8.94 15.53
N ASP A 72 72.97 9.84 16.05
CA ASP A 72 72.80 11.29 16.01
C ASP A 72 72.67 11.81 14.57
N ALA A 73 73.39 11.20 13.62
CA ALA A 73 73.31 11.54 12.21
C ALA A 73 72.03 11.07 11.50
N GLN A 74 71.22 10.19 12.10
CA GLN A 74 70.03 9.64 11.46
C GLN A 74 68.89 10.66 11.37
N ARG A 75 68.30 10.79 10.18
CA ARG A 75 67.10 11.58 9.94
C ARG A 75 66.09 10.74 9.16
N TYR A 76 64.80 10.95 9.41
CA TYR A 76 63.71 10.31 8.70
C TYR A 76 62.52 11.26 8.59
N GLY A 77 61.63 11.02 7.64
CA GLY A 77 60.52 11.92 7.35
C GLY A 77 61.01 13.35 7.05
N THR A 78 60.26 14.36 7.49
CA THR A 78 60.59 15.77 7.25
C THR A 78 61.54 16.36 8.30
N SER A 79 61.42 15.93 9.55
CA SER A 79 62.18 16.47 10.69
C SER A 79 62.41 15.42 11.80
N GLY A 80 62.30 14.14 11.46
CA GLY A 80 62.44 13.03 12.40
C GLY A 80 63.91 12.81 12.77
N TYR A 81 64.13 12.43 14.02
CA TYR A 81 65.43 12.14 14.60
C TYR A 81 65.26 11.09 15.70
N VAL A 82 66.34 10.39 16.01
CA VAL A 82 66.37 9.42 17.11
C VAL A 82 67.03 10.06 18.32
N SER A 83 66.50 9.79 19.51
CA SER A 83 67.13 10.16 20.78
C SER A 83 67.47 8.91 21.58
N ILE A 84 68.43 9.04 22.49
CA ILE A 84 68.91 7.94 23.33
C ILE A 84 68.79 8.36 24.80
N VAL A 85 68.09 7.57 25.60
CA VAL A 85 67.93 7.79 27.04
C VAL A 85 68.39 6.55 27.79
N ARG A 86 69.21 6.71 28.83
CA ARG A 86 69.63 5.59 29.68
C ARG A 86 68.59 5.31 30.77
N ASP A 87 68.57 4.09 31.31
CA ASP A 87 67.61 3.67 32.35
C ASP A 87 67.65 4.51 33.64
N ASP A 88 68.74 5.21 33.90
CA ASP A 88 68.90 6.22 34.96
C ASP A 88 68.26 7.58 34.62
N LYS A 89 67.52 7.66 33.50
CA LYS A 89 66.83 8.85 32.98
C LYS A 89 67.79 9.96 32.57
N VAL A 90 69.06 9.64 32.35
CA VAL A 90 70.02 10.56 31.73
C VAL A 90 69.80 10.56 30.22
N LEU A 91 69.62 11.75 29.65
CA LEU A 91 69.57 11.93 28.20
C LEU A 91 70.97 11.76 27.62
N ILE A 92 71.20 10.68 26.87
CA ILE A 92 72.50 10.39 26.25
C ILE A 92 72.67 11.25 25.00
N ASP A 93 71.66 11.25 24.15
CA ASP A 93 71.69 12.00 22.89
C ASP A 93 70.32 12.52 22.46
N ASN A 94 70.28 13.78 22.05
CA ASN A 94 69.19 14.44 21.36
C ASN A 94 69.74 15.43 20.33
N PRO A 95 69.70 15.10 19.04
CA PRO A 95 70.31 15.91 17.98
C PRO A 95 69.74 17.33 17.87
N LEU A 96 68.48 17.53 18.24
CA LEU A 96 67.80 18.83 18.14
C LEU A 96 67.83 19.62 19.45
N SER A 97 68.38 19.06 20.52
CA SER A 97 68.52 19.74 21.81
C SER A 97 69.81 19.30 22.51
N PRO A 98 71.00 19.50 21.90
CA PRO A 98 72.27 18.98 22.42
C PRO A 98 72.63 19.57 23.80
N LYS A 99 72.07 20.73 24.16
CA LYS A 99 72.22 21.35 25.49
C LYS A 99 71.62 20.53 26.64
N LEU A 100 70.83 19.50 26.33
CA LEU A 100 70.22 18.59 27.29
C LEU A 100 71.01 17.29 27.45
N ASN A 101 71.94 16.98 26.54
CA ASN A 101 72.73 15.76 26.59
C ASN A 101 73.58 15.72 27.87
N GLY A 102 73.61 14.56 28.53
CA GLY A 102 74.29 14.31 29.80
C GLY A 102 73.52 14.73 31.05
N LYS A 103 72.32 15.32 30.94
CA LYS A 103 71.53 15.76 32.10
C LYS A 103 70.57 14.68 32.59
N ASP A 104 70.36 14.67 33.91
CA ASP A 104 69.28 13.92 34.55
C ASP A 104 67.93 14.57 34.19
N MET A 105 67.06 13.78 33.57
CA MET A 105 65.74 14.21 33.12
C MET A 105 64.60 13.57 33.94
N SER A 106 64.90 12.94 35.07
CA SER A 106 63.92 12.23 35.90
C SER A 106 62.76 13.12 36.37
N GLN A 107 63.01 14.41 36.62
CA GLN A 107 61.99 15.38 37.04
C GLN A 107 61.42 16.22 35.88
N PHE A 108 61.87 15.97 34.64
CA PHE A 108 61.40 16.73 33.50
C PHE A 108 59.93 16.42 33.21
N ARG A 109 59.14 17.49 33.01
CA ARG A 109 57.73 17.41 32.64
C ARG A 109 57.50 18.03 31.27
N ASP A 110 56.70 17.35 30.46
CA ASP A 110 56.23 17.90 29.19
C ASP A 110 55.18 19.02 29.42
N ALA A 111 54.69 19.63 28.33
CA ALA A 111 53.71 20.71 28.43
C ALA A 111 52.34 20.33 29.02
N LYS A 112 52.06 19.02 29.17
CA LYS A 112 50.85 18.49 29.83
C LYS A 112 51.12 17.99 31.25
N GLY A 113 52.37 18.07 31.72
CA GLY A 113 52.77 17.66 33.05
C GLY A 113 53.26 16.21 33.14
N ASN A 114 53.33 15.48 32.02
CA ASN A 114 53.75 14.08 31.98
C ASN A 114 55.24 13.95 32.26
N LEU A 115 55.64 12.93 33.02
CA LEU A 115 57.04 12.66 33.36
C LEU A 115 57.71 11.89 32.22
N LEU A 116 57.92 12.59 31.10
CA LEU A 116 58.31 12.02 29.80
C LEU A 116 59.44 10.98 29.91
N TYR A 117 60.55 11.32 30.57
CA TYR A 117 61.72 10.43 30.60
C TYR A 117 61.52 9.23 31.54
N GLN A 118 60.63 9.33 32.52
CA GLN A 118 60.23 8.17 33.31
C GLN A 118 59.37 7.22 32.47
N GLU A 119 58.43 7.77 31.69
CA GLU A 119 57.59 6.99 30.78
C GLU A 119 58.40 6.35 29.65
N ILE A 120 59.43 7.03 29.13
CA ILE A 120 60.38 6.46 28.16
C ILE A 120 61.06 5.22 28.72
N VAL A 121 61.66 5.33 29.90
CA VAL A 121 62.35 4.19 30.53
C VAL A 121 61.36 3.09 30.87
N ALA A 122 60.16 3.42 31.34
CA ALA A 122 59.11 2.42 31.60
C ALA A 122 58.70 1.67 30.32
N ALA A 123 58.53 2.38 29.20
CA ALA A 123 58.14 1.81 27.91
C ALA A 123 59.19 0.87 27.32
N GLY A 124 60.47 1.23 27.40
CA GLY A 124 61.56 0.36 26.90
C GLY A 124 61.83 -0.86 27.80
N ASN A 125 61.50 -0.78 29.08
CA ASN A 125 61.62 -1.88 30.05
C ASN A 125 60.37 -2.76 30.18
N LEU A 126 59.35 -2.56 29.33
CA LEU A 126 58.23 -3.50 29.21
C LEU A 126 58.74 -4.90 28.83
N GLY A 127 57.98 -5.96 29.13
CA GLY A 127 58.35 -7.33 28.76
C GLY A 127 58.52 -7.55 27.24
N SER A 128 57.91 -6.70 26.41
CA SER A 128 58.10 -6.63 24.95
C SER A 128 59.40 -5.95 24.52
N GLY A 129 60.14 -5.32 25.43
CA GLY A 129 61.30 -4.47 25.16
C GLY A 129 60.99 -3.19 24.36
N SER A 130 59.72 -2.84 24.22
CA SER A 130 59.27 -1.69 23.43
C SER A 130 57.89 -1.20 23.83
N GLY A 131 57.62 0.07 23.58
CA GLY A 131 56.33 0.71 23.89
C GLY A 131 56.07 1.98 23.08
N VAL A 132 54.83 2.47 23.18
CA VAL A 132 54.36 3.70 22.50
C VAL A 132 54.13 4.78 23.54
N LEU A 133 54.48 6.02 23.20
CA LEU A 133 54.34 7.19 24.06
C LEU A 133 53.63 8.32 23.33
N HIS A 134 52.86 9.10 24.10
CA HIS A 134 52.21 10.32 23.66
C HIS A 134 52.64 11.45 24.59
N TYR A 135 53.27 12.49 24.06
CA TYR A 135 53.74 13.62 24.85
C TYR A 135 53.73 14.91 24.02
N TRP A 136 53.90 16.04 24.69
CA TRP A 136 53.86 17.35 24.06
C TRP A 136 55.24 17.98 23.98
N TRP A 137 55.75 18.15 22.76
CA TRP A 137 57.09 18.67 22.51
C TRP A 137 57.07 19.77 21.43
N PRO A 138 57.87 20.83 21.56
CA PRO A 138 57.98 21.85 20.52
C PRO A 138 58.60 21.31 19.24
N LYS A 139 58.04 21.69 18.09
CA LYS A 139 58.65 21.41 16.79
C LYS A 139 60.00 22.11 16.63
N PRO A 140 60.88 21.60 15.76
CA PRO A 140 62.16 22.25 15.50
C PRO A 140 61.94 23.70 15.00
N GLY A 141 62.45 24.68 15.74
CA GLY A 141 62.27 26.11 15.44
C GLY A 141 60.99 26.76 15.97
N GLU A 142 60.11 26.01 16.64
CA GLU A 142 58.88 26.52 17.24
C GLU A 142 58.94 26.47 18.78
N SER A 143 58.23 27.37 19.45
CA SER A 143 58.11 27.37 20.93
C SER A 143 56.83 26.70 21.43
N ARG A 144 55.80 26.62 20.58
CA ARG A 144 54.52 26.02 20.94
C ARG A 144 54.65 24.49 20.93
N PRO A 145 54.29 23.81 22.02
CA PRO A 145 54.33 22.35 22.06
C PRO A 145 53.18 21.75 21.23
N SER A 146 53.50 20.75 20.41
CA SER A 146 52.54 19.92 19.67
C SER A 146 52.55 18.49 20.22
N GLU A 147 51.42 17.79 20.08
CA GLU A 147 51.36 16.38 20.43
C GLU A 147 52.27 15.57 19.50
N LYS A 148 53.09 14.71 20.09
CA LYS A 148 54.04 13.84 19.42
C LYS A 148 53.79 12.41 19.88
N VAL A 149 53.65 11.50 18.91
CA VAL A 149 53.66 10.06 19.20
C VAL A 149 55.08 9.56 18.98
N SER A 150 55.58 8.73 19.90
CA SER A 150 56.89 8.10 19.75
C SER A 150 56.82 6.61 20.03
N PHE A 151 57.72 5.88 19.39
CA PHE A 151 57.99 4.49 19.68
C PHE A 151 59.33 4.40 20.41
N VAL A 152 59.38 3.56 21.44
CA VAL A 152 60.56 3.32 22.27
C VAL A 152 60.98 1.88 22.13
N LYS A 153 62.29 1.66 21.99
CA LYS A 153 62.93 0.34 22.02
C LYS A 153 64.05 0.32 23.05
N GLY A 154 63.94 -0.59 24.02
CA GLY A 154 65.00 -0.85 24.98
C GLY A 154 66.12 -1.68 24.36
N PHE A 155 67.36 -1.37 24.75
CA PHE A 155 68.58 -2.08 24.37
C PHE A 155 69.37 -2.41 25.63
N ALA A 156 69.13 -3.63 26.12
CA ALA A 156 69.62 -4.12 27.41
C ALA A 156 71.14 -4.03 27.60
N PRO A 157 72.02 -4.36 26.61
CA PRO A 157 73.46 -4.41 26.84
C PRO A 157 74.05 -3.12 27.40
N TRP A 158 73.51 -1.97 27.01
CA TRP A 158 73.96 -0.65 27.48
C TRP A 158 72.89 0.13 28.25
N HIS A 159 71.76 -0.50 28.60
CA HIS A 159 70.65 0.14 29.29
C HIS A 159 70.12 1.39 28.55
N TRP A 160 70.13 1.34 27.22
CA TRP A 160 69.74 2.45 26.36
C TRP A 160 68.32 2.26 25.84
N ASN A 161 67.58 3.35 25.75
CA ASN A 161 66.25 3.41 25.18
C ASN A 161 66.33 4.30 23.95
N PHE A 162 66.06 3.75 22.78
CA PHE A 162 65.97 4.48 21.52
C PHE A 162 64.56 5.01 21.34
N ILE A 163 64.43 6.30 21.04
CA ILE A 163 63.16 6.97 20.86
C ILE A 163 63.11 7.60 19.47
N ALA A 164 62.13 7.19 18.67
CA ALA A 164 61.78 7.85 17.42
C ALA A 164 60.33 8.32 17.51
N GLY A 165 60.06 9.56 17.10
CA GLY A 165 58.69 10.09 17.11
C GLY A 165 58.38 11.06 15.99
N GLU A 166 57.09 11.22 15.76
CA GLU A 166 56.50 12.13 14.78
C GLU A 166 55.34 12.92 15.39
N TYR A 167 55.16 14.15 14.93
CA TYR A 167 54.08 15.02 15.40
C TYR A 167 52.72 14.55 14.84
N MET A 168 51.64 14.85 15.57
CA MET A 168 50.28 14.41 15.25
C MET A 168 49.45 15.41 14.45
N ASP A 169 49.97 16.62 14.19
CA ASP A 169 49.17 17.70 13.60
C ASP A 169 48.62 17.36 12.22
N ASP A 170 49.37 16.60 11.40
CA ASP A 170 48.95 16.16 10.07
C ASP A 170 47.85 15.09 10.13
N ILE A 171 47.97 14.09 11.00
CA ILE A 171 46.92 13.07 11.23
C ILE A 171 45.66 13.74 11.78
N GLN A 172 45.81 14.66 12.74
CA GLN A 172 44.68 15.41 13.28
C GLN A 172 44.02 16.27 12.20
N ALA A 173 44.79 17.02 11.41
CA ALA A 173 44.27 17.84 10.32
C ALA A 173 43.55 16.99 9.26
N GLN A 174 44.13 15.86 8.85
CA GLN A 174 43.52 14.93 7.90
C GLN A 174 42.24 14.29 8.45
N PHE A 175 42.23 13.94 9.74
CA PHE A 175 41.05 13.41 10.42
C PHE A 175 39.91 14.43 10.42
N TYR A 176 40.18 15.69 10.81
CA TYR A 176 39.17 16.75 10.78
C TYR A 176 38.69 17.06 9.36
N ALA A 177 39.60 17.14 8.38
CA ALA A 177 39.22 17.34 6.98
C ALA A 177 38.31 16.20 6.46
N THR A 178 38.63 14.95 6.84
CA THR A 178 37.83 13.77 6.50
C THR A 178 36.46 13.80 7.17
N LEU A 179 36.38 14.22 8.43
CA LEU A 179 35.12 14.40 9.15
C LEU A 179 34.24 15.47 8.49
N VAL A 180 34.81 16.64 8.18
CA VAL A 180 34.06 17.74 7.54
C VAL A 180 33.56 17.32 6.16
N ARG A 181 34.41 16.69 5.34
CA ARG A 181 34.03 16.19 4.01
C ARG A 181 32.92 15.13 4.10
N SER A 182 33.05 14.17 5.02
CA SER A 182 32.05 13.12 5.19
C SER A 182 30.74 13.66 5.76
N ALA A 183 30.79 14.62 6.68
CA ALA A 183 29.61 15.31 7.20
C ALA A 183 28.88 16.11 6.11
N ALA A 184 29.63 16.79 5.23
CA ALA A 184 29.04 17.49 4.09
C ALA A 184 28.35 16.53 3.12
N LEU A 185 28.98 15.39 2.80
CA LEU A 185 28.37 14.34 1.96
C LEU A 185 27.11 13.74 2.61
N LEU A 186 27.16 13.47 3.92
CA LEU A 186 26.01 12.99 4.68
C LEU A 186 24.86 14.01 4.65
N ALA A 187 25.14 15.30 4.79
CA ALA A 187 24.13 16.35 4.72
C ALA A 187 23.49 16.44 3.33
N VAL A 188 24.28 16.34 2.27
CA VAL A 188 23.79 16.34 0.88
C VAL A 188 22.94 15.10 0.60
N LEU A 189 23.45 13.91 0.88
CA LEU A 189 22.75 12.65 0.60
C LEU A 189 21.49 12.51 1.47
N GLY A 190 21.58 12.81 2.75
CA GLY A 190 20.44 12.79 3.65
C GLY A 190 19.40 13.86 3.29
N GLY A 191 19.84 15.03 2.83
CA GLY A 191 18.98 16.09 2.29
C GLY A 191 18.19 15.62 1.05
N ILE A 192 18.87 14.99 0.09
CA ILE A 192 18.25 14.41 -1.11
C ILE A 192 17.24 13.32 -0.71
N ALA A 193 17.63 12.38 0.16
CA ALA A 193 16.74 11.32 0.62
C ALA A 193 15.49 11.88 1.33
N SER A 194 15.67 12.90 2.16
CA SER A 194 14.56 13.59 2.85
C SER A 194 13.65 14.31 1.87
N PHE A 195 14.21 14.99 0.87
CA PHE A 195 13.45 15.66 -0.18
C PHE A 195 12.61 14.68 -1.00
N VAL A 196 13.20 13.54 -1.41
CA VAL A 196 12.49 12.48 -2.14
C VAL A 196 11.39 11.88 -1.28
N ALA A 197 11.68 11.52 -0.03
CA ALA A 197 10.68 10.97 0.90
C ALA A 197 9.51 11.93 1.11
N MET A 198 9.78 13.23 1.25
CA MET A 198 8.76 14.26 1.38
C MET A 198 7.95 14.44 0.10
N ARG A 199 8.59 14.41 -1.09
CA ARG A 199 7.91 14.48 -2.39
C ARG A 199 6.98 13.30 -2.60
N VAL A 200 7.45 12.08 -2.32
CA VAL A 200 6.65 10.85 -2.44
C VAL A 200 5.51 10.88 -1.43
N GLY A 201 5.78 11.16 -0.15
CA GLY A 201 4.75 11.28 0.87
C GLY A 201 3.67 12.28 0.49
N ARG A 202 4.06 13.49 0.07
CA ARG A 202 3.11 14.52 -0.37
C ARG A 202 2.31 14.10 -1.61
N ASN A 203 2.94 13.42 -2.57
CA ASN A 203 2.26 12.93 -3.75
C ASN A 203 1.23 11.84 -3.41
N VAL A 204 1.58 10.91 -2.52
CA VAL A 204 0.66 9.86 -2.05
C VAL A 204 -0.53 10.46 -1.30
N TYR A 205 -0.29 11.39 -0.37
CA TYR A 205 -1.39 12.08 0.33
C TYR A 205 -2.30 12.85 -0.65
N ARG A 206 -1.74 13.52 -1.65
CA ARG A 206 -2.53 14.22 -2.69
C ARG A 206 -3.30 13.27 -3.61
N SER A 207 -2.69 12.15 -4.00
CA SER A 207 -3.32 11.13 -4.85
C SER A 207 -4.48 10.45 -4.14
N ILE A 208 -4.34 10.17 -2.84
CA ILE A 208 -5.42 9.61 -2.02
C ILE A 208 -6.49 10.67 -1.74
N GLY A 209 -6.09 11.94 -1.54
CA GLY A 209 -6.99 13.05 -1.21
C GLY A 209 -7.19 13.26 0.30
N GLY A 210 -6.52 12.45 1.12
CA GLY A 210 -6.65 12.46 2.58
C GLY A 210 -5.80 11.36 3.23
N GLU A 211 -6.11 11.05 4.49
CA GLU A 211 -5.42 9.96 5.20
C GLU A 211 -5.81 8.59 4.64
N PRO A 212 -4.84 7.68 4.38
CA PRO A 212 -5.12 6.35 3.85
C PRO A 212 -6.08 5.53 4.72
N SER A 213 -5.97 5.66 6.04
CA SER A 213 -6.85 5.00 7.03
C SER A 213 -8.30 5.48 6.90
N ALA A 214 -8.52 6.77 6.68
CA ALA A 214 -9.85 7.34 6.48
C ALA A 214 -10.49 6.83 5.19
N ALA A 215 -9.73 6.78 4.09
CA ALA A 215 -10.20 6.20 2.83
C ALA A 215 -10.58 4.72 2.99
N ALA A 216 -9.75 3.93 3.68
CA ALA A 216 -10.06 2.52 3.97
C ALA A 216 -11.33 2.35 4.80
N ALA A 217 -11.54 3.21 5.82
CA ALA A 217 -12.74 3.18 6.64
C ALA A 217 -14.02 3.52 5.83
N ILE A 218 -13.95 4.51 4.94
CA ILE A 218 -15.07 4.88 4.04
C ILE A 218 -15.44 3.70 3.14
N VAL A 219 -14.45 3.06 2.51
CA VAL A 219 -14.68 1.89 1.66
C VAL A 219 -15.34 0.75 2.44
N ALA A 220 -14.89 0.49 3.66
CA ALA A 220 -15.48 -0.54 4.52
C ALA A 220 -16.94 -0.23 4.87
N GLN A 221 -17.30 1.03 5.12
CA GLN A 221 -18.69 1.44 5.36
C GLN A 221 -19.58 1.26 4.13
N ILE A 222 -19.11 1.69 2.95
CA ILE A 222 -19.83 1.51 1.68
C ILE A 222 -20.05 0.01 1.40
N ALA A 223 -19.04 -0.83 1.64
CA ALA A 223 -19.15 -2.28 1.46
C ALA A 223 -20.18 -2.93 2.39
N GLN A 224 -20.47 -2.32 3.54
CA GLN A 224 -21.52 -2.74 4.47
C GLN A 224 -22.91 -2.17 4.12
N GLY A 225 -23.04 -1.44 3.00
CA GLY A 225 -24.29 -0.83 2.57
C GLY A 225 -24.58 0.55 3.16
N HIS A 226 -23.66 1.13 3.94
CA HIS A 226 -23.81 2.49 4.46
C HIS A 226 -23.49 3.53 3.38
N LEU A 227 -24.48 3.87 2.57
CA LEU A 227 -24.35 4.84 1.47
C LEU A 227 -24.60 6.30 1.89
N ALA A 228 -24.90 6.54 3.17
CA ALA A 228 -25.11 7.87 3.73
C ALA A 228 -23.83 8.49 4.34
N THR A 229 -22.70 7.78 4.30
CA THR A 229 -21.42 8.26 4.84
C THR A 229 -20.97 9.53 4.12
N ASP A 230 -20.64 10.59 4.88
CA ASP A 230 -20.08 11.81 4.32
C ASP A 230 -18.60 11.62 3.95
N ILE A 231 -18.22 12.07 2.75
CA ILE A 231 -16.87 11.96 2.21
C ILE A 231 -16.37 13.38 1.98
N VAL A 232 -15.66 13.91 2.98
CA VAL A 232 -15.08 15.25 2.96
C VAL A 232 -13.87 15.26 2.03
N LEU A 233 -13.91 16.13 1.03
CA LEU A 233 -12.80 16.33 0.09
C LEU A 233 -12.02 17.60 0.40
N ALA A 234 -10.75 17.60 0.01
CA ALA A 234 -9.96 18.82 0.03
C ALA A 234 -10.52 19.87 -0.97
N PRO A 235 -10.36 21.18 -0.70
CA PRO A 235 -10.82 22.23 -1.61
C PRO A 235 -10.22 22.06 -3.01
N GLY A 236 -11.09 22.02 -4.04
CA GLY A 236 -10.68 21.89 -5.44
C GLY A 236 -10.27 20.48 -5.88
N ASP A 237 -10.42 19.47 -5.02
CA ASP A 237 -10.12 18.09 -5.37
C ASP A 237 -11.13 17.50 -6.36
N ARG A 238 -10.62 16.97 -7.46
CA ARG A 238 -11.38 16.41 -8.60
C ARG A 238 -10.80 15.12 -9.18
N SER A 239 -9.75 14.59 -8.57
CA SER A 239 -9.01 13.47 -9.16
C SER A 239 -8.43 12.51 -8.12
N SER A 240 -8.57 12.81 -6.82
CA SER A 240 -8.09 11.91 -5.79
C SER A 240 -8.93 10.63 -5.71
N LEU A 241 -8.37 9.63 -5.04
CA LEU A 241 -9.11 8.43 -4.69
C LEU A 241 -10.38 8.74 -3.89
N LEU A 242 -10.32 9.66 -2.93
CA LEU A 242 -11.50 10.07 -2.16
C LEU A 242 -12.58 10.72 -3.05
N PHE A 243 -12.18 11.52 -4.04
CA PHE A 243 -13.13 12.08 -5.01
C PHE A 243 -13.84 10.96 -5.79
N SER A 244 -13.09 10.01 -6.33
CA SER A 244 -13.66 8.87 -7.07
C SER A 244 -14.54 7.99 -6.19
N LEU A 245 -14.17 7.78 -4.92
CA LEU A 245 -14.98 7.06 -3.94
C LEU A 245 -16.30 7.77 -3.65
N ARG A 246 -16.29 9.11 -3.61
CA ARG A 246 -17.51 9.92 -3.46
C ARG A 246 -18.45 9.74 -4.65
N GLU A 247 -17.94 9.83 -5.88
CA GLU A 247 -18.75 9.62 -7.08
C GLU A 247 -19.34 8.21 -7.14
N MET A 248 -18.53 7.19 -6.83
CA MET A 248 -19.00 5.80 -6.76
C MET A 248 -20.11 5.63 -5.72
N ARG A 249 -19.94 6.20 -4.52
CA ARG A 249 -20.94 6.18 -3.44
C ARG A 249 -22.24 6.87 -3.87
N ASP A 250 -22.15 8.02 -4.52
CA ASP A 250 -23.32 8.77 -5.02
C ASP A 250 -24.10 8.00 -6.07
N GLN A 251 -23.40 7.36 -7.02
CA GLN A 251 -24.03 6.53 -8.05
C GLN A 251 -24.72 5.31 -7.45
N LEU A 252 -24.08 4.63 -6.49
CA LEU A 252 -24.69 3.51 -5.76
C LEU A 252 -25.95 3.95 -4.99
N ALA A 253 -25.87 5.08 -4.28
CA ALA A 253 -27.02 5.63 -3.55
C ALA A 253 -28.18 5.99 -4.49
N GLY A 254 -27.86 6.58 -5.65
CA GLY A 254 -28.83 6.90 -6.70
C GLY A 254 -29.50 5.65 -7.28
N ALA A 255 -28.74 4.60 -7.57
CA ALA A 255 -29.26 3.33 -8.07
C ALA A 255 -30.22 2.67 -7.07
N VAL A 256 -29.84 2.60 -5.79
CA VAL A 256 -30.71 2.08 -4.72
C VAL A 256 -32.00 2.90 -4.59
N ARG A 257 -31.90 4.23 -4.67
CA ARG A 257 -33.09 5.11 -4.63
C ARG A 257 -34.01 4.88 -5.82
N HIS A 258 -33.47 4.71 -7.02
CA HIS A 258 -34.25 4.39 -8.21
C HIS A 258 -34.99 3.05 -8.08
N ILE A 259 -34.33 2.04 -7.51
CA ILE A 259 -34.96 0.74 -7.23
C ILE A 259 -36.13 0.93 -6.26
N LEU A 260 -35.95 1.65 -5.15
CA LEU A 260 -37.02 1.89 -4.16
C LEU A 260 -38.24 2.58 -4.78
N VAL A 261 -38.04 3.65 -5.56
CA VAL A 261 -39.13 4.36 -6.26
C VAL A 261 -39.84 3.45 -7.26
N SER A 262 -39.09 2.61 -7.99
CA SER A 262 -39.66 1.65 -8.93
C SER A 262 -40.48 0.58 -8.20
N THR A 263 -40.00 0.08 -7.05
CA THR A 263 -40.73 -0.87 -6.21
C THR A 263 -42.02 -0.27 -5.65
N GLU A 264 -42.01 0.99 -5.24
CA GLU A 264 -43.22 1.70 -4.78
C GLU A 264 -44.25 1.83 -5.91
N THR A 265 -43.80 2.14 -7.12
CA THR A 265 -44.65 2.20 -8.32
C THR A 265 -45.28 0.83 -8.64
N ILE A 266 -44.48 -0.25 -8.57
CA ILE A 266 -44.95 -1.63 -8.77
C ILE A 266 -45.95 -2.04 -7.67
N ALA A 267 -45.70 -1.65 -6.42
CA ALA A 267 -46.61 -1.92 -5.32
C ALA A 267 -47.96 -1.21 -5.51
N GLY A 268 -47.94 0.05 -5.98
CA GLY A 268 -49.13 0.80 -6.36
C GLY A 268 -49.92 0.12 -7.48
N ALA A 269 -49.27 -0.20 -8.60
CA ALA A 269 -49.89 -0.89 -9.73
C ALA A 269 -50.46 -2.27 -9.33
N SER A 270 -49.76 -3.00 -8.46
CA SER A 270 -50.20 -4.30 -7.95
C SER A 270 -51.48 -4.16 -7.12
N LYS A 271 -51.63 -3.07 -6.35
CA LYS A 271 -52.86 -2.76 -5.60
C LYS A 271 -54.02 -2.39 -6.53
N GLU A 272 -53.77 -1.66 -7.60
CA GLU A 272 -54.77 -1.36 -8.63
C GLU A 272 -55.24 -2.64 -9.34
N ILE A 273 -54.31 -3.52 -9.73
CA ILE A 273 -54.65 -4.83 -10.31
C ILE A 273 -55.52 -5.64 -9.35
N ALA A 274 -55.15 -5.74 -8.07
CA ALA A 274 -55.93 -6.47 -7.08
C ALA A 274 -57.37 -5.92 -6.97
N THR A 275 -57.52 -4.60 -7.00
CA THR A 275 -58.82 -3.92 -6.96
C THR A 275 -59.63 -4.20 -8.24
N GLY A 276 -59.00 -4.10 -9.41
CA GLY A 276 -59.64 -4.41 -10.69
C GLY A 276 -60.05 -5.88 -10.81
N ASN A 277 -59.28 -6.80 -10.23
CA ASN A 277 -59.62 -8.22 -10.22
C ASN A 277 -60.85 -8.53 -9.35
N LEU A 278 -61.03 -7.80 -8.24
CA LEU A 278 -62.24 -7.87 -7.41
C LEU A 278 -63.48 -7.38 -8.17
N ASP A 279 -63.38 -6.23 -8.86
CA ASP A 279 -64.48 -5.71 -9.69
C ASP A 279 -64.85 -6.68 -10.82
N LEU A 280 -63.85 -7.20 -11.54
CA LEU A 280 -64.06 -8.18 -12.61
C LEU A 280 -64.73 -9.45 -12.09
N SER A 281 -64.29 -9.96 -10.93
CA SER A 281 -64.91 -11.10 -10.28
C SER A 281 -66.38 -10.84 -9.95
N SER A 282 -66.71 -9.68 -9.37
CA SER A 282 -68.09 -9.30 -9.06
C SER A 282 -68.96 -9.19 -10.32
N ARG A 283 -68.45 -8.56 -11.39
CA ARG A 283 -69.14 -8.47 -12.68
C ARG A 283 -69.34 -9.83 -13.34
N THR A 284 -68.37 -10.73 -13.20
CA THR A 284 -68.45 -12.10 -13.73
C THR A 284 -69.53 -12.89 -12.99
N GLN A 285 -69.63 -12.75 -11.66
CA GLN A 285 -70.71 -13.34 -10.86
C GLN A 285 -72.09 -12.80 -11.28
N GLN A 286 -72.21 -11.49 -11.52
CA GLN A 286 -73.46 -10.89 -12.00
C GLN A 286 -73.83 -11.36 -13.42
N GLN A 287 -72.86 -11.53 -14.31
CA GLN A 287 -73.09 -12.09 -15.64
C GLN A 287 -73.52 -13.55 -15.57
N ALA A 288 -72.89 -14.36 -14.72
CA ALA A 288 -73.29 -15.74 -14.50
C ALA A 288 -74.75 -15.84 -14.04
N ALA A 289 -75.16 -15.01 -13.06
CA ALA A 289 -76.55 -14.94 -12.61
C ALA A 289 -77.53 -14.51 -13.73
N SER A 290 -77.11 -13.56 -14.59
CA SER A 290 -77.94 -13.13 -15.74
C SER A 290 -78.08 -14.24 -16.80
N LEU A 291 -77.03 -15.03 -17.00
CA LEU A 291 -77.03 -16.20 -17.88
C LEU A 291 -77.92 -17.32 -17.33
N GLU A 292 -77.91 -17.56 -16.02
CA GLU A 292 -78.84 -18.48 -15.36
C GLU A 292 -80.30 -18.04 -15.58
N GLN A 293 -80.60 -16.75 -15.39
CA GLN A 293 -81.94 -16.21 -15.63
C GLN A 293 -82.36 -16.33 -17.10
N THR A 294 -81.43 -16.10 -18.04
CA THR A 294 -81.68 -16.27 -19.48
C THR A 294 -81.94 -17.73 -19.82
N THR A 295 -81.21 -18.66 -19.21
CA THR A 295 -81.39 -20.11 -19.41
C THR A 295 -82.77 -20.54 -18.90
N ALA A 296 -83.17 -20.11 -17.71
CA ALA A 296 -84.52 -20.37 -17.19
C ALA A 296 -85.62 -19.80 -18.09
N SER A 297 -85.41 -18.59 -18.63
CA SER A 297 -86.35 -17.98 -19.60
C SER A 297 -86.41 -18.78 -20.90
N MET A 298 -85.29 -19.32 -21.37
CA MET A 298 -85.24 -20.19 -22.55
C MET A 298 -85.94 -21.54 -22.32
N GLU A 299 -85.86 -22.11 -21.11
CA GLU A 299 -86.62 -23.31 -20.74
C GLU A 299 -88.13 -23.03 -20.77
N GLU A 300 -88.59 -21.90 -20.20
CA GLU A 300 -89.99 -21.50 -20.22
C GLU A 300 -90.50 -21.21 -21.65
N LEU A 301 -89.69 -20.54 -22.48
CA LEU A 301 -90.00 -20.32 -23.89
C LEU A 301 -90.07 -21.63 -24.66
N THR A 302 -89.15 -22.56 -24.42
CA THR A 302 -89.14 -23.88 -25.08
C THR A 302 -90.41 -24.66 -24.73
N GLU A 303 -90.83 -24.65 -23.46
CA GLU A 303 -92.08 -25.30 -23.05
C GLU A 303 -93.31 -24.60 -23.66
N THR A 304 -93.29 -23.28 -23.78
CA THR A 304 -94.36 -22.53 -24.45
C THR A 304 -94.43 -22.86 -25.94
N VAL A 305 -93.30 -22.96 -26.63
CA VAL A 305 -93.22 -23.37 -28.04
C VAL A 305 -93.73 -24.80 -28.21
N ARG A 306 -93.35 -25.72 -27.31
CA ARG A 306 -93.86 -27.10 -27.30
C ARG A 306 -95.38 -27.13 -27.17
N ARG A 307 -95.93 -26.40 -26.20
CA ARG A 307 -97.38 -26.26 -25.99
C ARG A 307 -98.09 -25.65 -27.21
N ASN A 308 -97.48 -24.67 -27.88
CA ASN A 308 -98.03 -24.09 -29.11
C ASN A 308 -98.02 -25.09 -30.27
N ALA A 309 -96.97 -25.91 -30.41
CA ALA A 309 -96.90 -26.96 -31.41
C ALA A 309 -97.98 -28.02 -31.19
N ASP A 310 -98.17 -28.49 -29.95
CA ASP A 310 -99.24 -29.44 -29.58
C ASP A 310 -100.64 -28.87 -29.86
N SER A 311 -100.83 -27.57 -29.58
CA SER A 311 -102.08 -26.86 -29.86
C SER A 311 -102.33 -26.74 -31.36
N ALA A 312 -101.31 -26.41 -32.16
CA ALA A 312 -101.41 -26.33 -33.61
C ALA A 312 -101.71 -27.71 -34.23
N GLN A 313 -101.09 -28.78 -33.72
CA GLN A 313 -101.39 -30.15 -34.14
C GLN A 313 -102.83 -30.54 -33.81
N SER A 314 -103.30 -30.19 -32.62
CA SER A 314 -104.70 -30.41 -32.19
C SER A 314 -105.68 -29.63 -33.06
N ALA A 315 -105.39 -28.36 -33.36
CA ALA A 315 -106.20 -27.52 -34.26
C ALA A 315 -106.22 -28.07 -35.68
N SER A 316 -105.09 -28.56 -36.20
CA SER A 316 -105.01 -29.21 -37.50
C SER A 316 -105.87 -30.48 -37.56
N ALA A 317 -105.86 -31.29 -36.50
CA ALA A 317 -106.72 -32.48 -36.41
C ALA A 317 -108.21 -32.11 -36.40
N LEU A 318 -108.58 -31.05 -35.65
CA LEU A 318 -109.94 -30.54 -35.62
C LEU A 318 -110.39 -30.00 -36.98
N ALA A 319 -109.53 -29.25 -37.67
CA ALA A 319 -109.80 -28.72 -39.01
C ALA A 319 -109.97 -29.84 -40.05
N ALA A 320 -109.15 -30.89 -39.98
CA ALA A 320 -109.31 -32.08 -40.82
C ALA A 320 -110.66 -32.78 -40.55
N GLY A 321 -111.06 -32.91 -39.28
CA GLY A 321 -112.37 -33.43 -38.90
C GLY A 321 -113.53 -32.57 -39.41
N ALA A 322 -113.44 -31.25 -39.28
CA ALA A 322 -114.44 -30.32 -39.81
C ALA A 322 -114.55 -30.39 -41.35
N SER A 323 -113.42 -30.54 -42.04
CA SER A 323 -113.39 -30.76 -43.49
C SER A 323 -114.07 -32.08 -43.89
N ASP A 324 -113.88 -33.18 -43.15
CA ASP A 324 -114.59 -34.44 -43.40
C ASP A 324 -116.10 -34.27 -43.23
N ILE A 325 -116.54 -33.59 -42.17
CA ILE A 325 -117.95 -33.27 -41.95
C ILE A 325 -118.50 -32.41 -43.09
N ALA A 326 -117.78 -31.38 -43.53
CA ALA A 326 -118.17 -30.54 -44.66
C ALA A 326 -118.27 -31.34 -45.96
N MET A 327 -117.36 -32.29 -46.23
CA MET A 327 -117.46 -33.19 -47.40
C MET A 327 -118.66 -34.13 -47.32
N ARG A 328 -118.98 -34.66 -46.13
CA ARG A 328 -120.21 -35.46 -45.92
C ARG A 328 -121.45 -34.60 -46.14
N GLY A 329 -121.46 -33.37 -45.64
CA GLY A 329 -122.52 -32.38 -45.88
C GLY A 329 -122.67 -32.04 -47.36
N GLY A 330 -121.57 -31.81 -48.08
CA GLY A 330 -121.56 -31.56 -49.51
C GLY A 330 -122.14 -32.72 -50.31
N ARG A 331 -121.84 -33.98 -49.94
CA ARG A 331 -122.50 -35.16 -50.52
C ARG A 331 -124.00 -35.20 -50.25
N ALA A 332 -124.43 -34.85 -49.03
CA ALA A 332 -125.85 -34.79 -48.69
C ALA A 332 -126.60 -33.72 -49.49
N VAL A 333 -126.03 -32.52 -49.63
CA VAL A 333 -126.59 -31.44 -50.46
C VAL A 333 -126.58 -31.82 -51.94
N GLY A 334 -125.52 -32.47 -52.43
CA GLY A 334 -125.46 -33.00 -53.80
C GLY A 334 -126.56 -34.03 -54.08
N ASN A 335 -126.80 -34.97 -53.16
CA ASN A 335 -127.92 -35.91 -53.25
C ASN A 335 -129.28 -35.18 -53.25
N MET A 336 -129.42 -34.12 -52.46
CA MET A 336 -130.65 -33.32 -52.40
C MET A 336 -130.89 -32.53 -53.70
N ALA A 337 -129.84 -31.97 -54.31
CA ALA A 337 -129.92 -31.28 -55.61
C ALA A 337 -130.34 -32.24 -56.72
N GLY A 338 -129.77 -33.46 -56.76
CA GLY A 338 -130.20 -34.50 -57.69
C GLY A 338 -131.69 -34.86 -57.53
N LYS A 339 -132.18 -34.92 -56.28
CA LYS A 339 -133.62 -35.13 -56.02
C LYS A 339 -134.50 -33.95 -56.46
N MET A 340 -134.01 -32.72 -56.34
CA MET A 340 -134.70 -31.52 -56.87
C MET A 340 -134.75 -31.50 -58.40
N GLU A 341 -133.71 -31.97 -59.07
CA GLU A 341 -133.68 -32.13 -60.53
C GLU A 341 -134.66 -33.22 -61.00
N ASP A 342 -134.71 -34.36 -60.29
CA ASP A 342 -135.74 -35.40 -60.49
C ASP A 342 -137.16 -34.81 -60.37
N ILE A 343 -137.40 -33.97 -59.34
CA ILE A 343 -138.70 -33.29 -59.11
C ILE A 343 -139.00 -32.28 -60.22
N SER A 344 -138.02 -31.49 -60.65
CA SER A 344 -138.17 -30.50 -61.72
C SER A 344 -138.53 -31.17 -63.04
N ASN A 345 -137.85 -32.26 -63.39
CA ASN A 345 -138.19 -33.06 -64.57
C ASN A 345 -139.58 -33.69 -64.46
N SER A 346 -139.98 -34.17 -63.28
CA SER A 346 -141.36 -34.61 -63.03
C SER A 346 -142.39 -33.49 -63.20
N SER A 347 -142.07 -32.28 -62.77
CA SER A 347 -142.94 -31.11 -62.87
C SER A 347 -143.07 -30.63 -64.32
N HIS A 348 -141.99 -30.70 -65.11
CA HIS A 348 -142.01 -30.38 -66.54
C HIS A 348 -142.86 -31.39 -67.33
N LYS A 349 -142.77 -32.69 -66.99
CA LYS A 349 -143.69 -33.71 -67.52
C LYS A 349 -145.15 -33.41 -67.16
N MET A 350 -145.43 -32.95 -65.93
CA MET A 350 -146.78 -32.48 -65.56
C MET A 350 -147.22 -31.26 -66.37
N GLY A 351 -146.30 -30.33 -66.69
CA GLY A 351 -146.58 -29.18 -67.56
C GLY A 351 -146.94 -29.56 -69.00
N GLU A 352 -146.26 -30.55 -69.58
CA GLU A 352 -146.63 -31.12 -70.89
C GLU A 352 -148.03 -31.73 -70.87
N PHE A 353 -148.44 -32.39 -69.77
CA PHE A 353 -149.81 -32.90 -69.64
C PHE A 353 -150.87 -31.80 -69.64
N ILE A 354 -150.61 -30.64 -69.03
CA ILE A 354 -151.56 -29.50 -69.00
C ILE A 354 -151.67 -28.85 -70.39
N GLY A 355 -150.55 -28.70 -71.11
CA GLY A 355 -150.55 -28.14 -72.46
C GLY A 355 -151.35 -28.96 -73.49
N VAL A 356 -151.48 -30.27 -73.29
CA VAL A 356 -152.30 -31.15 -74.14
C VAL A 356 -153.81 -30.99 -73.84
N ILE A 357 -154.19 -30.50 -72.65
CA ILE A 357 -155.59 -30.36 -72.24
C ILE A 357 -156.24 -29.06 -72.78
N GLU A 358 -155.47 -27.99 -73.00
CA GLU A 358 -156.00 -26.72 -73.54
C GLU A 358 -156.03 -26.65 -75.09
N GLY A 359 -155.63 -27.72 -75.78
CA GLY A 359 -155.60 -27.82 -77.24
C GLY A 359 -156.78 -28.53 -77.92
N ILE A 360 -157.80 -28.95 -77.17
CA ILE A 360 -159.06 -29.59 -77.65
C ILE A 360 -160.20 -28.60 -77.50
#